data_AF-A0A8B7R8K7-F1
#
_entry.id   AF-A0A8B7R8K7-F1
#
_cell.length_a   1.000
_cell.length_b   1.000
_cell.length_c   1.000
_cell.angle_alpha   90.00
_cell.angle_beta   90.00
_cell.angle_gamma   90.00
#
_symmetry.space_group_name_H-M   'P 1'
#
loop_
_entity.id
_entity.type
_entity.pdbx_description
1 polymer ?
#
loop_
_entity_poly.entity_id
_entity_poly.type
_entity_poly.pdbx_seq_one_letter_code
_entity_poly.pdbx_strand_id
1 'polypeptide(L)'
;MILANAFCLFFFLEETLRSLASPSSLQGPELHGWRPPVDCVRANELCAAESNCSSRYRTLRQCLAGRDRNTMLANKECQAALEVLQESPLYDCRCKRGMKKELQCLQIYWSIHLGLTEGEEFYEASPYEPVTSRLSDIFRLASIFSGTGADPAVSAKSNHCLDAAKACNLNENCKKLRSSYISICNREICNRRKCHKALRQFFDRVPSEYTYRMLFCSCQDPGCAERRRQTILPSCSYEDKDKPNCLDLRSVCRTDHLCRSRLADFHANCRASYQTLTSCPADNYQACLGSYAGMIGFDMTPNYVDSSLTGIVVSPWCSCRGSGNMEEECEKFLRDFTENPCLLLSLPQEQGLKANSSKELSMCFTELTTNIIPGSNKVIRPNSGSRRARSSATLTAVSFLILKLAL
;
A
#
# COMPACT_ATOMS: atom_id res chain seq x y z
N MET A 1 62.90 -13.36 -29.40
CA MET A 1 61.46 -13.05 -29.36
C MET A 1 61.01 -12.71 -27.92
N ILE A 2 61.59 -11.67 -27.31
CA ILE A 2 61.17 -11.13 -26.00
C ILE A 2 60.96 -9.59 -26.08
N LEU A 3 61.38 -8.94 -27.17
CA LEU A 3 61.25 -7.49 -27.36
C LEU A 3 59.94 -7.03 -28.05
N ALA A 4 59.08 -7.95 -28.50
CA ALA A 4 57.79 -7.60 -29.10
C ALA A 4 56.63 -7.49 -28.09
N ASN A 5 56.79 -8.05 -26.87
CA ASN A 5 55.74 -8.02 -25.84
C ASN A 5 55.86 -6.84 -24.85
N ALA A 6 56.93 -6.04 -24.90
CA ALA A 6 57.06 -4.84 -24.08
C ALA A 6 56.43 -3.59 -24.75
N PHE A 7 56.32 -3.57 -26.08
CA PHE A 7 55.77 -2.42 -26.81
C PHE A 7 54.24 -2.33 -26.73
N CYS A 8 53.53 -3.47 -26.66
CA CYS A 8 52.08 -3.48 -26.47
C CYS A 8 51.64 -3.04 -25.06
N LEU A 9 52.45 -3.27 -24.02
CA LEU A 9 52.10 -2.87 -22.66
C LEU A 9 52.27 -1.36 -22.41
N PHE A 10 53.17 -0.69 -23.13
CA PHE A 10 53.35 0.76 -23.03
C PHE A 10 52.24 1.55 -23.71
N PHE A 11 51.73 1.10 -24.87
CA PHE A 11 50.61 1.76 -25.55
C PHE A 11 49.30 1.67 -24.75
N PHE A 12 49.03 0.54 -24.08
CA PHE A 12 47.83 0.39 -23.25
C PHE A 12 47.87 1.21 -21.94
N LEU A 13 49.05 1.56 -21.43
CA LEU A 13 49.19 2.40 -20.23
C LEU A 13 49.11 3.90 -20.54
N GLU A 14 49.52 4.34 -21.73
CA GLU A 14 49.40 5.76 -22.14
C GLU A 14 47.95 6.15 -22.48
N GLU A 15 47.17 5.20 -23.02
CA GLU A 15 45.75 5.38 -23.32
C GLU A 15 44.86 5.35 -22.06
N THR A 16 45.29 4.66 -21.01
CA THR A 16 44.59 4.64 -19.71
C THR A 16 44.93 5.82 -18.81
N LEU A 17 46.13 6.43 -18.93
CA LEU A 17 46.48 7.63 -18.15
C LEU A 17 45.95 8.94 -18.74
N ARG A 18 45.71 9.03 -20.07
CA ARG A 18 45.10 10.21 -20.71
C ARG A 18 43.59 10.36 -20.43
N SER A 19 42.94 9.31 -19.93
CA SER A 19 41.51 9.34 -19.55
C SER A 19 41.24 10.01 -18.19
N LEU A 20 42.29 10.33 -17.41
CA LEU A 20 42.18 10.85 -16.05
C LEU A 20 42.61 12.32 -15.87
N ALA A 21 42.70 13.11 -16.94
CA ALA A 21 43.03 14.53 -16.83
C ALA A 21 42.16 15.46 -17.70
N SER A 22 41.18 16.07 -17.02
CA SER A 22 40.65 17.43 -17.24
C SER A 22 39.46 17.66 -18.20
N PRO A 23 38.65 18.72 -17.92
CA PRO A 23 37.22 18.77 -18.20
C PRO A 23 36.89 19.53 -19.49
N SER A 24 36.02 18.97 -20.32
CA SER A 24 35.49 19.65 -21.51
C SER A 24 34.02 19.30 -21.70
N SER A 25 33.18 20.33 -21.61
CA SER A 25 31.77 20.33 -21.97
C SER A 25 31.53 19.81 -23.39
N LEU A 26 30.69 18.78 -23.51
CA LEU A 26 30.05 18.41 -24.77
C LEU A 26 28.59 18.07 -24.48
N GLN A 27 27.72 19.06 -24.73
CA GLN A 27 26.29 18.88 -24.88
C GLN A 27 26.06 17.93 -26.06
N GLY A 28 25.66 16.70 -25.76
CA GLY A 28 24.97 15.84 -26.73
C GLY A 28 23.56 16.36 -26.97
N PRO A 29 22.95 16.07 -28.13
CA PRO A 29 21.59 16.53 -28.44
C PRO A 29 20.62 15.92 -27.43
N GLU A 30 19.89 16.78 -26.70
CA GLU A 30 18.83 16.36 -25.79
C GLU A 30 17.79 15.56 -26.56
N LEU A 31 17.69 14.27 -26.25
CA LEU A 31 16.55 13.46 -26.63
C LEU A 31 15.34 14.03 -25.87
N HIS A 32 14.39 14.63 -26.59
CA HIS A 32 13.14 15.13 -26.02
C HIS A 32 12.48 14.07 -25.12
N GLY A 33 12.30 14.42 -23.84
CA GLY A 33 10.99 14.21 -23.21
C GLY A 33 10.90 13.38 -21.92
N TRP A 34 11.97 12.78 -21.39
CA TRP A 34 11.87 12.12 -20.07
C TRP A 34 12.47 13.01 -18.98
N ARG A 35 11.72 14.03 -18.55
CA ARG A 35 12.04 14.72 -17.30
C ARG A 35 11.82 13.73 -16.14
N PRO A 36 12.79 13.53 -15.24
CA PRO A 36 12.59 12.71 -14.05
C PRO A 36 11.39 13.25 -13.26
N PRO A 37 10.51 12.39 -12.73
CA PRO A 37 9.41 12.82 -11.86
C PRO A 37 9.98 13.63 -10.68
N VAL A 38 9.50 14.86 -10.53
CA VAL A 38 9.88 15.76 -9.43
C VAL A 38 8.75 15.85 -8.42
N ASP A 39 9.11 15.89 -7.13
CA ASP A 39 8.12 16.15 -6.10
C ASP A 39 7.65 17.62 -6.15
N CYS A 40 6.50 17.91 -5.52
CA CYS A 40 5.92 19.25 -5.56
C CYS A 40 6.82 20.32 -4.90
N VAL A 41 7.68 19.95 -3.95
CA VAL A 41 8.61 20.90 -3.33
C VAL A 41 9.66 21.33 -4.35
N ARG A 42 10.25 20.38 -5.07
CA ARG A 42 11.24 20.65 -6.11
C ARG A 42 10.61 21.31 -7.33
N ALA A 43 9.42 20.89 -7.74
CA ALA A 43 8.67 21.53 -8.82
C ALA A 43 8.41 23.01 -8.53
N ASN A 44 8.05 23.35 -7.28
CA ASN A 44 7.87 24.72 -6.86
C ASN A 44 9.17 25.54 -6.88
N GLU A 45 10.31 24.94 -6.51
CA GLU A 45 11.62 25.61 -6.63
C GLU A 45 11.97 25.93 -8.09
N LEU A 46 11.70 25.00 -9.02
CA LEU A 46 11.91 25.20 -10.45
C LEU A 46 10.99 26.30 -11.00
N CYS A 47 9.70 26.25 -10.67
CA CYS A 47 8.73 27.27 -11.08
C CYS A 47 9.06 28.65 -10.50
N ALA A 48 9.60 28.71 -9.27
CA ALA A 48 10.00 29.97 -8.64
C ALA A 48 11.20 30.63 -9.34
N ALA A 49 12.06 29.85 -9.99
CA ALA A 49 13.19 30.35 -10.77
C ALA A 49 12.76 30.95 -12.12
N GLU A 50 11.61 30.56 -12.65
CA GLU A 50 11.05 31.05 -13.92
C GLU A 50 10.01 32.14 -13.66
N SER A 51 10.25 33.36 -14.17
CA SER A 51 9.37 34.52 -13.92
C SER A 51 7.94 34.31 -14.40
N ASN A 52 7.77 33.68 -15.58
CA ASN A 52 6.45 33.38 -16.14
C ASN A 52 5.68 32.37 -15.28
N CYS A 53 6.30 31.22 -14.95
CA CYS A 53 5.69 30.21 -14.09
C CYS A 53 5.35 30.79 -12.71
N SER A 54 6.31 31.46 -12.07
CA SER A 54 6.14 32.07 -10.75
C SER A 54 5.01 33.09 -10.71
N SER A 55 4.88 33.93 -11.74
CA SER A 55 3.79 34.91 -11.87
C SER A 55 2.43 34.21 -11.97
N ARG A 56 2.29 33.27 -12.92
CA ARG A 56 1.04 32.53 -13.14
C ARG A 56 0.63 31.67 -11.94
N TYR A 57 1.59 31.09 -11.23
CA TYR A 57 1.33 30.37 -9.99
C TYR A 57 0.72 31.27 -8.90
N ARG A 58 1.22 32.50 -8.73
CA ARG A 58 0.61 33.46 -7.80
C ARG A 58 -0.80 33.86 -8.23
N THR A 59 -1.00 34.15 -9.52
CA THR A 59 -2.32 34.47 -10.09
C THR A 59 -3.32 33.34 -9.85
N LEU A 60 -2.97 32.09 -10.18
CA LEU A 60 -3.88 30.95 -10.00
C LEU A 60 -4.24 30.76 -8.52
N ARG A 61 -3.27 30.90 -7.60
CA ARG A 61 -3.56 30.81 -6.16
C ARG A 61 -4.54 31.89 -5.66
N GLN A 62 -4.50 33.09 -6.23
CA GLN A 62 -5.47 34.14 -5.93
C GLN A 62 -6.84 33.82 -6.51
N CYS A 63 -6.88 33.21 -7.70
CA CYS A 63 -8.12 32.77 -8.32
C CYS A 63 -8.84 31.68 -7.53
N LEU A 64 -8.11 30.71 -6.97
CA LEU A 64 -8.65 29.58 -6.23
C LEU A 64 -9.00 29.91 -4.77
N ALA A 65 -8.56 31.06 -4.26
CA ALA A 65 -8.87 31.49 -2.90
C ALA A 65 -10.34 31.91 -2.77
N GLY A 66 -11.21 30.96 -2.41
CA GLY A 66 -12.61 31.23 -2.07
C GLY A 66 -13.56 31.35 -3.25
N ARG A 67 -13.18 30.84 -4.44
CA ARG A 67 -14.04 30.78 -5.63
C ARG A 67 -14.25 29.34 -6.05
N ASP A 68 -15.45 29.01 -6.54
CA ASP A 68 -15.72 27.74 -7.20
C ASP A 68 -15.07 27.68 -8.60
N ARG A 69 -14.95 26.46 -9.15
CA ARG A 69 -14.35 26.21 -10.47
C ARG A 69 -14.95 27.06 -11.58
N ASN A 70 -16.27 27.17 -11.63
CA ASN A 70 -16.97 27.84 -12.72
C ASN A 70 -16.72 29.36 -12.66
N THR A 71 -16.74 29.94 -11.46
CA THR A 71 -16.37 31.34 -11.23
C THR A 71 -14.90 31.61 -11.56
N MET A 72 -14.00 30.66 -11.28
CA MET A 72 -12.60 30.74 -11.67
C MET A 72 -12.44 30.72 -13.19
N LEU A 73 -13.09 29.76 -13.87
CA LEU A 73 -13.02 29.61 -15.32
C LEU A 73 -13.69 30.77 -16.07
N ALA A 74 -14.64 31.49 -15.48
CA ALA A 74 -15.19 32.71 -16.07
C ALA A 74 -14.15 33.85 -16.16
N ASN A 75 -13.07 33.80 -15.37
CA ASN A 75 -12.02 34.80 -15.39
C ASN A 75 -10.88 34.40 -16.36
N LYS A 76 -10.74 35.18 -17.44
CA LYS A 76 -9.72 34.97 -18.47
C LYS A 76 -8.29 34.95 -17.94
N GLU A 77 -7.99 35.72 -16.89
CA GLU A 77 -6.65 35.75 -16.30
C GLU A 77 -6.33 34.45 -15.57
N CYS A 78 -7.33 33.85 -14.92
CA CYS A 78 -7.21 32.56 -14.24
C CYS A 78 -7.07 31.41 -15.24
N GLN A 79 -7.83 31.44 -16.34
CA GLN A 79 -7.69 30.48 -17.44
C GLN A 79 -6.28 30.52 -18.04
N ALA A 80 -5.79 31.71 -18.40
CA ALA A 80 -4.44 31.88 -18.94
C ALA A 80 -3.36 31.43 -17.94
N ALA A 81 -3.56 31.64 -16.64
CA ALA A 81 -2.66 31.13 -15.62
C ALA A 81 -2.66 29.60 -15.53
N LEU A 82 -3.83 28.97 -15.65
CA LEU A 82 -3.97 27.52 -15.65
C LEU A 82 -3.28 26.88 -16.86
N GLU A 83 -3.48 27.41 -18.06
CA GLU A 83 -2.86 26.90 -19.30
C GLU A 83 -1.33 26.89 -19.22
N VAL A 84 -0.73 27.98 -18.71
CA VAL A 84 0.74 28.04 -18.51
C VAL A 84 1.20 27.04 -17.45
N LEU A 85 0.42 26.84 -16.38
CA LEU A 85 0.80 25.92 -15.32
C LEU A 85 0.64 24.46 -15.72
N GLN A 86 -0.26 24.12 -16.64
CA GLN A 86 -0.42 22.76 -17.19
C GLN A 86 0.86 22.24 -17.84
N GLU A 87 1.65 23.10 -18.46
CA GLU A 87 2.94 22.75 -19.06
C GLU A 87 4.10 22.79 -18.05
N SER A 88 3.83 23.21 -16.81
CA SER A 88 4.86 23.37 -15.78
C SER A 88 5.10 22.07 -14.99
N PRO A 89 6.27 21.90 -14.37
CA PRO A 89 6.55 20.77 -13.48
C PRO A 89 5.60 20.68 -12.26
N LEU A 90 4.85 21.73 -11.96
CA LEU A 90 3.91 21.76 -10.83
C LEU A 90 2.63 20.96 -11.10
N TYR A 91 2.15 20.91 -12.34
CA TYR A 91 0.83 20.35 -12.64
C TYR A 91 0.73 18.86 -12.28
N ASP A 92 1.67 18.06 -12.77
CA ASP A 92 1.72 16.62 -12.52
C ASP A 92 2.65 16.22 -11.37
N CYS A 93 3.04 17.17 -10.52
CA CYS A 93 3.86 16.85 -9.35
C CYS A 93 3.11 15.89 -8.41
N ARG A 94 3.85 15.02 -7.74
CA ARG A 94 3.31 14.10 -6.72
C ARG A 94 4.16 14.14 -5.46
N CYS A 95 3.57 13.74 -4.35
CA CYS A 95 4.23 13.64 -3.06
C CYS A 95 4.54 12.18 -2.71
N LYS A 96 5.41 11.98 -1.72
CA LYS A 96 5.73 10.65 -1.18
C LYS A 96 5.32 10.59 0.29
N ARG A 97 4.71 9.48 0.69
CA ARG A 97 4.41 9.24 2.10
C ARG A 97 5.69 9.21 2.93
N GLY A 98 5.68 9.87 4.09
CA GLY A 98 6.82 9.89 5.01
C GLY A 98 8.02 10.73 4.55
N MET A 99 7.87 11.53 3.49
CA MET A 99 8.94 12.43 3.05
C MET A 99 9.15 13.57 4.07
N LYS A 100 10.39 14.06 4.20
CA LYS A 100 10.77 15.06 5.22
C LYS A 100 9.90 16.33 5.21
N LYS A 101 9.45 16.77 4.03
CA LYS A 101 8.63 17.96 3.80
C LYS A 101 7.22 17.61 3.29
N GLU A 102 6.65 16.50 3.75
CA GLU A 102 5.34 15.99 3.28
C GLU A 102 4.24 17.05 3.34
N LEU A 103 4.06 17.72 4.49
CA LEU A 103 3.04 18.77 4.63
C LEU A 103 3.24 19.92 3.63
N GLN A 104 4.49 20.35 3.41
CA GLN A 104 4.80 21.40 2.45
C GLN A 104 4.51 20.94 1.01
N CYS A 105 4.86 19.70 0.68
CA CYS A 105 4.56 19.11 -0.64
C CYS A 105 3.05 19.10 -0.91
N LEU A 106 2.25 18.66 0.07
CA LEU A 106 0.79 18.60 -0.04
C LEU A 106 0.16 20.00 -0.12
N GLN A 107 0.65 20.97 0.67
CA GLN A 107 0.20 22.36 0.56
C GLN A 107 0.42 22.93 -0.85
N ILE A 108 1.55 22.61 -1.49
CA ILE A 108 1.82 23.01 -2.87
C ILE A 108 0.87 22.30 -3.83
N TYR A 109 0.73 20.98 -3.73
CA TYR A 109 -0.19 20.21 -4.57
C TYR A 109 -1.62 20.74 -4.49
N TRP A 110 -2.16 20.92 -3.28
CA TRP A 110 -3.51 21.41 -3.09
C TRP A 110 -3.65 22.88 -3.50
N SER A 111 -2.59 23.69 -3.50
CA SER A 111 -2.70 25.10 -3.93
C SER A 111 -3.04 25.30 -5.41
N ILE A 112 -2.86 24.27 -6.25
CA ILE A 112 -3.24 24.29 -7.67
C ILE A 112 -4.43 23.39 -7.96
N HIS A 113 -4.62 22.30 -7.20
CA HIS A 113 -5.72 21.34 -7.43
C HIS A 113 -7.01 21.68 -6.67
N LEU A 114 -6.93 22.48 -5.59
CA LEU A 114 -8.09 22.95 -4.84
C LEU A 114 -8.95 23.84 -5.74
N GLY A 115 -10.16 23.40 -6.09
CA GLY A 115 -11.07 24.12 -6.98
C GLY A 115 -10.99 23.72 -8.46
N LEU A 116 -9.93 23.05 -8.93
CA LEU A 116 -9.92 22.44 -10.27
C LEU A 116 -10.75 21.15 -10.32
N THR A 117 -10.79 20.41 -9.21
CA THR A 117 -11.48 19.13 -9.06
C THR A 117 -12.74 19.21 -8.19
N GLU A 118 -13.01 20.34 -7.53
CA GLU A 118 -14.20 20.52 -6.70
C GLU A 118 -15.45 20.68 -7.59
N GLY A 119 -16.36 19.69 -7.53
CA GLY A 119 -17.70 19.77 -8.11
C GLY A 119 -18.03 18.75 -9.21
N GLU A 120 -17.06 18.04 -9.78
CA GLU A 120 -17.31 17.03 -10.83
C GLU A 120 -17.21 15.58 -10.35
N GLU A 121 -16.41 15.30 -9.32
CA GLU A 121 -16.18 13.95 -8.81
C GLU A 121 -16.42 13.86 -7.30
N PHE A 122 -17.12 12.80 -6.89
CA PHE A 122 -17.38 12.49 -5.48
C PHE A 122 -16.07 12.22 -4.68
N TYR A 123 -15.05 11.70 -5.36
CA TYR A 123 -13.72 11.42 -4.81
C TYR A 123 -12.67 12.36 -5.41
N GLU A 124 -11.65 12.68 -4.63
CA GLU A 124 -10.54 13.53 -5.05
C GLU A 124 -9.35 12.69 -5.53
N ALA A 125 -8.55 13.21 -6.46
CA ALA A 125 -7.33 12.55 -6.92
C ALA A 125 -6.30 12.44 -5.79
N SER A 126 -5.58 11.31 -5.72
CA SER A 126 -4.48 11.15 -4.75
C SER A 126 -3.27 12.00 -5.14
N PRO A 127 -2.73 12.82 -4.21
CA PRO A 127 -1.52 13.60 -4.45
C PRO A 127 -0.24 12.75 -4.39
N TYR A 128 -0.33 11.51 -3.94
CA TYR A 128 0.84 10.66 -3.76
C TYR A 128 1.23 9.94 -5.05
N GLU A 129 2.51 9.61 -5.17
CA GLU A 129 2.98 8.73 -6.24
C GLU A 129 2.26 7.37 -6.14
N PRO A 130 1.75 6.82 -7.27
CA PRO A 130 1.16 5.51 -7.28
C PRO A 130 2.13 4.47 -6.72
N VAL A 131 1.64 3.61 -5.83
CA VAL A 131 2.41 2.49 -5.32
C VAL A 131 2.61 1.50 -6.47
N THR A 132 3.70 1.67 -7.21
CA THR A 132 4.09 0.71 -8.25
C THR A 132 4.35 -0.63 -7.58
N SER A 133 3.69 -1.68 -8.04
CA SER A 133 3.89 -3.05 -7.59
C SER A 133 5.31 -3.49 -7.94
N ARG A 134 6.29 -3.10 -7.13
CA ARG A 134 7.65 -3.62 -7.26
C ARG A 134 7.57 -5.10 -6.90
N LEU A 135 8.37 -5.94 -7.57
CA LEU A 135 8.47 -7.37 -7.26
C LEU A 135 8.71 -7.62 -5.75
N SER A 136 9.37 -6.68 -5.05
CA SER A 136 9.55 -6.70 -3.60
C SER A 136 8.26 -6.70 -2.77
N ASP A 137 7.18 -6.08 -3.25
CA ASP A 137 5.91 -5.98 -2.52
C ASP A 137 5.08 -7.27 -2.64
N ILE A 138 5.27 -8.02 -3.73
CA ILE A 138 4.74 -9.39 -3.89
C ILE A 138 5.40 -10.34 -2.87
N PHE A 139 6.72 -10.25 -2.68
CA PHE A 139 7.42 -11.05 -1.65
C PHE A 139 7.06 -10.62 -0.21
N ARG A 140 6.67 -9.36 0.00
CA ARG A 140 6.17 -8.87 1.30
C ARG A 140 4.79 -9.42 1.64
N LEU A 141 3.89 -9.59 0.67
CA LEU A 141 2.63 -10.33 0.85
C LEU A 141 2.92 -11.75 1.36
N ALA A 142 3.78 -12.49 0.66
CA ALA A 142 4.17 -13.84 1.08
C ALA A 142 4.81 -13.87 2.49
N SER A 143 5.49 -12.81 2.93
CA SER A 143 6.05 -12.72 4.28
C SER A 143 5.00 -12.40 5.36
N ILE A 144 3.94 -11.66 5.01
CA ILE A 144 2.77 -11.43 5.88
C ILE A 144 1.96 -12.72 6.03
N PHE A 145 1.86 -13.53 4.97
CA PHE A 145 1.08 -14.78 4.95
C PHE A 145 1.85 -16.03 5.42
N SER A 146 3.16 -16.13 5.14
CA SER A 146 3.98 -17.32 5.41
C SER A 146 4.83 -17.21 6.68
N GLY A 147 4.47 -16.30 7.60
CA GLY A 147 5.20 -16.04 8.83
C GLY A 147 5.19 -17.16 9.87
N THR A 148 5.16 -18.44 9.50
CA THR A 148 5.46 -19.60 10.36
C THR A 148 5.91 -20.80 9.51
N GLY A 149 7.21 -21.08 9.47
CA GLY A 149 7.74 -22.40 9.12
C GLY A 149 7.54 -23.38 10.28
N ALA A 150 6.31 -23.55 10.75
CA ALA A 150 5.97 -24.39 11.88
C ALA A 150 4.93 -25.44 11.46
N ASP A 151 5.12 -26.66 11.96
CA ASP A 151 4.31 -27.84 11.66
C ASP A 151 2.79 -27.55 11.73
N PRO A 152 1.97 -28.15 10.84
CA PRO A 152 0.51 -27.96 10.80
C PRO A 152 -0.19 -28.22 12.14
N ALA A 153 0.40 -29.03 13.02
CA ALA A 153 -0.13 -29.36 14.34
C ALA A 153 0.04 -28.24 15.39
N VAL A 154 0.98 -27.30 15.21
CA VAL A 154 1.24 -26.18 16.12
C VAL A 154 0.43 -24.93 15.73
N SER A 155 0.13 -24.79 14.43
CA SER A 155 -0.63 -23.67 13.86
C SER A 155 -2.10 -23.60 14.35
N ALA A 156 -2.71 -24.75 14.65
CA ALA A 156 -4.11 -24.82 15.11
C ALA A 156 -4.37 -24.21 16.51
N LYS A 157 -3.33 -23.82 17.26
CA LYS A 157 -3.43 -23.20 18.59
C LYS A 157 -2.78 -21.80 18.67
N SER A 158 -2.24 -21.26 17.57
CA SER A 158 -1.49 -20.00 17.63
C SER A 158 -2.36 -18.78 17.34
N ASN A 159 -2.28 -17.78 18.22
CA ASN A 159 -2.95 -16.50 18.06
C ASN A 159 -2.03 -15.59 17.21
N HIS A 160 -2.35 -15.43 15.92
CA HIS A 160 -1.48 -14.68 14.99
C HIS A 160 -1.24 -13.23 15.41
N CYS A 161 -2.23 -12.58 16.02
CA CYS A 161 -2.06 -11.23 16.55
C CYS A 161 -1.10 -11.17 17.75
N LEU A 162 -1.11 -12.20 18.60
CA LEU A 162 -0.14 -12.34 19.69
C LEU A 162 1.28 -12.58 19.14
N ASP A 163 1.41 -13.41 18.12
CA ASP A 163 2.71 -13.68 17.50
C ASP A 163 3.27 -12.44 16.77
N ALA A 164 2.41 -11.66 16.12
CA ALA A 164 2.76 -10.35 15.57
C ALA A 164 3.24 -9.38 16.65
N ALA A 165 2.53 -9.33 17.78
CA ALA A 165 2.91 -8.52 18.92
C ALA A 165 4.26 -8.95 19.52
N LYS A 166 4.55 -10.27 19.59
CA LYS A 166 5.85 -10.79 20.03
C LYS A 166 6.95 -10.39 19.05
N ALA A 167 6.74 -10.53 17.75
CA ALA A 167 7.71 -10.13 16.73
C ALA A 167 8.08 -8.64 16.82
N CYS A 168 7.09 -7.76 17.01
CA CYS A 168 7.35 -6.33 17.26
C CYS A 168 8.15 -6.09 18.55
N ASN A 169 7.88 -6.86 19.61
CA ASN A 169 8.59 -6.72 20.89
C ASN A 169 10.05 -7.18 20.83
N LEU A 170 10.41 -8.03 19.86
CA LEU A 170 11.80 -8.43 19.60
C LEU A 170 12.57 -7.41 18.75
N ASN A 171 11.87 -6.50 18.07
CA ASN A 171 12.49 -5.42 17.29
C ASN A 171 12.54 -4.13 18.12
N GLU A 172 13.74 -3.61 18.41
CA GLU A 172 13.91 -2.44 19.29
C GLU A 172 13.17 -1.18 18.79
N ASN A 173 13.17 -0.91 17.48
CA ASN A 173 12.45 0.24 16.92
C ASN A 173 10.93 0.08 17.05
N CYS A 174 10.40 -1.09 16.69
CA CYS A 174 8.96 -1.38 16.81
C CYS A 174 8.51 -1.34 18.26
N LYS A 175 9.21 -2.04 19.16
CA LYS A 175 8.96 -2.04 20.61
C LYS A 175 8.95 -0.63 21.19
N LYS A 176 9.94 0.20 20.84
CA LYS A 176 10.06 1.58 21.33
C LYS A 176 8.88 2.44 20.87
N LEU A 177 8.59 2.47 19.57
CA LEU A 177 7.50 3.29 19.04
C LEU A 177 6.13 2.77 19.48
N ARG A 178 5.98 1.45 19.62
CA ARG A 178 4.77 0.81 20.18
C ARG A 178 4.52 1.25 21.62
N SER A 179 5.53 1.09 22.48
CA SER A 179 5.45 1.50 23.88
C SER A 179 5.15 3.00 24.01
N SER A 180 5.75 3.81 23.13
CA SER A 180 5.52 5.25 23.07
C SER A 180 4.05 5.58 22.83
N TYR A 181 3.41 5.09 21.76
CA TYR A 181 1.99 5.43 21.51
C TYR A 181 1.07 4.84 22.59
N ILE A 182 1.32 3.61 23.07
CA ILE A 182 0.51 2.99 24.12
C ILE A 182 0.55 3.85 25.39
N SER A 183 1.73 4.31 25.82
CA SER A 183 1.88 5.15 27.03
C SER A 183 1.20 6.52 26.92
N ILE A 184 1.04 7.04 25.70
CA ILE A 184 0.37 8.32 25.43
C ILE A 184 -1.14 8.13 25.40
N CYS A 185 -1.62 7.05 24.78
CA CYS A 185 -3.03 6.78 24.54
C CYS A 185 -3.73 6.14 25.76
N ASN A 186 -3.03 5.33 26.57
CA ASN A 186 -3.58 4.58 27.71
C ASN A 186 -3.62 5.39 29.03
N ARG A 187 -3.83 6.71 28.95
CA ARG A 187 -3.96 7.57 30.14
C ARG A 187 -5.42 7.66 30.55
N GLU A 188 -5.70 7.78 31.85
CA GLU A 188 -7.07 7.96 32.37
C GLU A 188 -7.82 9.09 31.67
N ILE A 189 -7.12 10.19 31.40
CA ILE A 189 -7.58 11.27 30.52
C ILE A 189 -6.75 11.23 29.24
N CYS A 190 -7.33 10.66 28.19
CA CYS A 190 -6.72 10.58 26.88
C CYS A 190 -6.62 11.97 26.22
N ASN A 191 -5.41 12.35 25.78
CA ASN A 191 -5.24 13.46 24.85
C ASN A 191 -5.21 12.90 23.42
N ARG A 192 -6.38 12.87 22.77
CA ARG A 192 -6.58 12.29 21.43
C ARG A 192 -5.61 12.84 20.39
N ARG A 193 -5.36 14.15 20.37
CA ARG A 193 -4.40 14.79 19.44
C ARG A 193 -2.98 14.24 19.61
N LYS A 194 -2.50 14.07 20.85
CA LYS A 194 -1.18 13.48 21.13
C LYS A 194 -1.15 11.99 20.78
N CYS A 195 -2.22 11.25 21.09
CA CYS A 195 -2.35 9.84 20.74
C CYS A 195 -2.30 9.62 19.22
N HIS A 196 -3.11 10.37 18.45
CA HIS A 196 -3.10 10.38 17.00
C HIS A 196 -1.72 10.71 16.41
N LYS A 197 -1.03 11.73 16.93
CA LYS A 197 0.33 12.06 16.50
C LYS A 197 1.30 10.90 16.74
N ALA A 198 1.20 10.21 17.87
CA ALA A 198 2.04 9.06 18.18
C ALA A 198 1.72 7.84 17.31
N LEU A 199 0.43 7.59 17.00
CA LEU A 199 0.00 6.55 16.06
C LEU A 199 0.54 6.80 14.66
N ARG A 200 0.44 8.04 14.14
CA ARG A 200 1.04 8.39 12.84
C ARG A 200 2.54 8.13 12.81
N GLN A 201 3.25 8.53 13.88
CA GLN A 201 4.69 8.23 14.00
C GLN A 201 5.00 6.73 14.01
N PHE A 202 4.15 5.91 14.64
CA PHE A 202 4.32 4.46 14.63
C PHE A 202 4.12 3.87 13.23
N PHE A 203 3.02 4.19 12.56
CA PHE A 203 2.71 3.63 11.24
C PHE A 203 3.59 4.18 10.10
N ASP A 204 4.14 5.39 10.23
CA ASP A 204 5.05 5.95 9.22
C ASP A 204 6.52 5.51 9.42
N ARG A 205 6.94 5.14 10.64
CA ARG A 205 8.37 4.83 10.95
C ARG A 205 8.65 3.37 11.25
N VAL A 206 7.65 2.59 11.63
CA VAL A 206 7.82 1.14 11.81
C VAL A 206 7.58 0.45 10.46
N PRO A 207 8.49 -0.46 10.04
CA PRO A 207 8.31 -1.19 8.80
C PRO A 207 6.99 -1.96 8.71
N SER A 208 6.44 -2.06 7.49
CA SER A 208 5.13 -2.65 7.21
C SER A 208 5.02 -4.12 7.64
N GLU A 209 6.13 -4.87 7.63
CA GLU A 209 6.16 -6.26 8.07
C GLU A 209 5.80 -6.46 9.56
N TYR A 210 5.92 -5.41 10.39
CA TYR A 210 5.46 -5.43 11.78
C TYR A 210 4.08 -4.80 11.92
N THR A 211 3.87 -3.62 11.33
CA THR A 211 2.61 -2.87 11.50
C THR A 211 1.43 -3.59 10.89
N TYR A 212 1.55 -4.11 9.66
CA TYR A 212 0.47 -4.81 8.98
C TYR A 212 0.21 -6.18 9.62
N ARG A 213 1.26 -6.85 10.09
CA ARG A 213 1.13 -8.13 10.79
C ARG A 213 0.36 -8.00 12.10
N MET A 214 0.50 -6.88 12.80
CA MET A 214 -0.29 -6.57 14.01
C MET A 214 -1.71 -6.08 13.68
N LEU A 215 -1.84 -5.19 12.69
CA LEU A 215 -3.10 -4.53 12.37
C LEU A 215 -4.10 -5.46 11.66
N PHE A 216 -3.60 -6.33 10.78
CA PHE A 216 -4.43 -7.15 9.88
C PHE A 216 -4.32 -8.66 10.16
N CYS A 217 -3.82 -9.07 11.32
CA CYS A 217 -3.71 -10.48 11.69
C CYS A 217 -5.05 -11.24 11.54
N SER A 218 -5.00 -12.48 11.07
CA SER A 218 -6.13 -13.41 11.06
C SER A 218 -6.44 -13.92 12.47
N CYS A 219 -7.68 -14.30 12.73
CA CYS A 219 -8.15 -14.73 14.05
C CYS A 219 -9.12 -15.91 13.97
N GLN A 220 -9.00 -16.82 14.94
CA GLN A 220 -9.86 -18.01 15.06
C GLN A 220 -10.74 -17.97 16.31
N ASP A 221 -10.49 -17.03 17.23
CA ASP A 221 -11.22 -16.87 18.49
C ASP A 221 -11.50 -15.38 18.79
N PRO A 222 -12.58 -15.05 19.54
CA PRO A 222 -12.93 -13.67 19.84
C PRO A 222 -11.84 -12.90 20.61
N GLY A 223 -11.01 -13.57 21.41
CA GLY A 223 -9.90 -12.95 22.12
C GLY A 223 -8.79 -12.45 21.19
N CYS A 224 -8.51 -13.19 20.12
CA CYS A 224 -7.67 -12.73 19.02
C CYS A 224 -8.31 -11.52 18.31
N ALA A 225 -9.59 -11.60 17.96
CA ALA A 225 -10.28 -10.52 17.25
C ALA A 225 -10.33 -9.23 18.08
N GLU A 226 -10.54 -9.33 19.39
CA GLU A 226 -10.46 -8.18 20.29
C GLU A 226 -9.04 -7.64 20.39
N ARG A 227 -8.01 -8.50 20.45
CA ARG A 227 -6.60 -8.04 20.37
C ARG A 227 -6.33 -7.25 19.10
N ARG A 228 -6.88 -7.68 17.96
CA ARG A 228 -6.78 -6.97 16.68
C ARG A 228 -7.46 -5.60 16.74
N ARG A 229 -8.71 -5.54 17.22
CA ARG A 229 -9.47 -4.29 17.43
C ARG A 229 -8.77 -3.31 18.38
N GLN A 230 -8.10 -3.84 19.40
CA GLN A 230 -7.38 -3.07 20.42
C GLN A 230 -6.01 -2.54 19.94
N THR A 231 -5.54 -2.89 18.74
CA THR A 231 -4.21 -2.52 18.23
C THR A 231 -3.93 -1.02 18.30
N ILE A 232 -4.95 -0.19 18.05
CA ILE A 232 -4.83 1.28 18.03
C ILE A 232 -5.38 1.96 19.29
N LEU A 233 -5.75 1.20 20.33
CA LEU A 233 -6.41 1.68 21.56
C LEU A 233 -7.68 2.51 21.25
N PRO A 234 -8.77 1.84 20.79
CA PRO A 234 -9.96 2.52 20.29
C PRO A 234 -10.63 3.45 21.30
N SER A 235 -10.57 3.16 22.60
CA SER A 235 -11.13 4.00 23.66
C SER A 235 -10.56 5.43 23.72
N CYS A 236 -9.42 5.67 23.06
CA CYS A 236 -8.77 6.98 22.99
C CYS A 236 -8.65 7.51 21.55
N SER A 237 -8.33 6.64 20.59
CA SER A 237 -8.01 7.04 19.22
C SER A 237 -9.19 6.96 18.24
N TYR A 238 -10.24 6.20 18.57
CA TYR A 238 -11.34 5.87 17.67
C TYR A 238 -12.69 6.32 18.24
N GLU A 239 -13.08 5.74 19.38
CA GLU A 239 -14.35 5.99 20.07
C GLU A 239 -14.40 7.42 20.62
N ASP A 240 -15.57 8.03 20.57
CA ASP A 240 -15.90 9.32 21.21
C ASP A 240 -17.33 9.25 21.74
N LYS A 241 -17.75 10.22 22.56
CA LYS A 241 -19.07 10.23 23.20
C LYS A 241 -20.21 10.15 22.19
N ASP A 242 -20.06 10.89 21.10
CA ASP A 242 -21.05 10.98 20.03
C ASP A 242 -20.47 10.46 18.72
N LYS A 243 -21.33 9.91 17.87
CA LYS A 243 -20.99 9.55 16.48
C LYS A 243 -21.49 10.66 15.54
N PRO A 244 -20.61 11.53 15.01
CA PRO A 244 -21.01 12.58 14.10
C PRO A 244 -21.52 12.03 12.76
N ASN A 245 -22.09 12.91 11.93
CA ASN A 245 -22.40 12.57 10.54
C ASN A 245 -21.10 12.33 9.75
N CYS A 246 -21.06 11.30 8.90
CA CYS A 246 -19.86 10.98 8.13
C CYS A 246 -19.48 12.07 7.11
N LEU A 247 -20.45 12.79 6.54
CA LEU A 247 -20.18 13.88 5.60
C LEU A 247 -19.59 15.10 6.32
N ASP A 248 -20.03 15.39 7.54
CA ASP A 248 -19.42 16.43 8.39
C ASP A 248 -17.99 16.05 8.77
N LEU A 249 -17.77 14.80 9.18
CA LEU A 249 -16.42 14.30 9.50
C LEU A 249 -15.50 14.35 8.27
N ARG A 250 -16.04 14.05 7.07
CA ARG A 250 -15.34 14.18 5.79
C ARG A 250 -14.99 15.64 5.51
N SER A 251 -15.90 16.59 5.77
CA SER A 251 -15.66 18.02 5.64
C SER A 251 -14.53 18.49 6.55
N VAL A 252 -14.53 18.08 7.83
CA VAL A 252 -13.44 18.37 8.79
C VAL A 252 -12.11 17.82 8.27
N CYS A 253 -12.07 16.55 7.83
CA CYS A 253 -10.86 15.95 7.28
C CYS A 253 -10.33 16.69 6.04
N ARG A 254 -11.22 17.20 5.16
CA ARG A 254 -10.84 17.96 3.96
C ARG A 254 -10.17 19.31 4.28
N THR A 255 -10.34 19.84 5.49
CA THR A 255 -9.65 21.06 5.92
C THR A 255 -8.16 20.83 6.26
N ASP A 256 -7.79 19.61 6.66
CA ASP A 256 -6.41 19.24 6.95
C ASP A 256 -5.74 18.59 5.73
N HIS A 257 -4.66 19.19 5.21
CA HIS A 257 -4.00 18.69 4.00
C HIS A 257 -3.50 17.25 4.14
N LEU A 258 -3.08 16.81 5.33
CA LEU A 258 -2.65 15.43 5.50
C LEU A 258 -3.85 14.49 5.49
N CYS A 259 -4.90 14.77 6.27
CA CYS A 259 -6.12 13.96 6.33
C CYS A 259 -6.78 13.85 4.96
N ARG A 260 -7.01 14.98 4.29
CA ARG A 260 -7.55 15.05 2.92
C ARG A 260 -6.78 14.15 1.97
N SER A 261 -5.45 14.27 1.98
CA SER A 261 -4.58 13.48 1.09
C SER A 261 -4.64 11.99 1.39
N ARG A 262 -4.65 11.60 2.67
CA ARG A 262 -4.73 10.18 3.05
C ARG A 262 -6.10 9.58 2.73
N LEU A 263 -7.18 10.36 2.82
CA LEU A 263 -8.52 9.96 2.40
C LEU A 263 -8.63 9.82 0.87
N ALA A 264 -8.06 10.76 0.11
CA ALA A 264 -7.99 10.66 -1.35
C ALA A 264 -7.18 9.43 -1.80
N ASP A 265 -6.07 9.12 -1.10
CA ASP A 265 -5.25 7.93 -1.35
C ASP A 265 -6.01 6.63 -1.07
N PHE A 266 -6.82 6.59 0.00
CA PHE A 266 -7.72 5.47 0.29
C PHE A 266 -8.73 5.26 -0.84
N HIS A 267 -9.44 6.29 -1.29
CA HIS A 267 -10.39 6.13 -2.39
C HIS A 267 -9.71 5.77 -3.72
N ALA A 268 -8.49 6.25 -3.97
CA ALA A 268 -7.75 5.91 -5.18
C ALA A 268 -7.36 4.42 -5.22
N ASN A 269 -6.89 3.87 -4.09
CA ASN A 269 -6.28 2.55 -4.04
C ASN A 269 -7.23 1.43 -3.52
N CYS A 270 -8.30 1.79 -2.81
CA CYS A 270 -9.27 0.84 -2.29
C CYS A 270 -10.64 0.89 -2.97
N ARG A 271 -10.89 1.80 -3.92
CA ARG A 271 -12.19 1.81 -4.63
C ARG A 271 -12.47 0.43 -5.20
N ALA A 272 -13.67 -0.09 -4.92
CA ALA A 272 -14.10 -1.35 -5.47
C ALA A 272 -14.22 -1.21 -7.00
N SER A 273 -13.58 -2.13 -7.73
CA SER A 273 -13.69 -2.23 -9.18
C SER A 273 -14.23 -3.60 -9.57
N TYR A 274 -15.35 -3.65 -10.28
CA TYR A 274 -15.89 -4.91 -10.80
C TYR A 274 -15.16 -5.39 -12.07
N GLN A 275 -14.21 -4.61 -12.57
CA GLN A 275 -13.45 -4.93 -13.78
C GLN A 275 -12.20 -5.78 -13.48
N THR A 276 -11.76 -5.86 -12.23
CA THR A 276 -10.53 -6.55 -11.83
C THR A 276 -10.83 -7.82 -11.04
N LEU A 277 -9.92 -8.81 -11.14
CA LEU A 277 -10.11 -10.14 -10.52
C LEU A 277 -10.12 -10.06 -8.99
N THR A 278 -9.32 -9.16 -8.45
CA THR A 278 -9.19 -8.93 -6.99
C THR A 278 -10.21 -7.93 -6.43
N SER A 279 -11.04 -7.36 -7.31
CA SER A 279 -11.86 -6.17 -7.03
C SER A 279 -11.09 -4.90 -6.66
N CYS A 280 -9.75 -4.92 -6.66
CA CYS A 280 -8.89 -3.78 -6.37
C CYS A 280 -8.32 -3.14 -7.65
N PRO A 281 -8.01 -1.83 -7.65
CA PRO A 281 -7.26 -1.19 -8.73
C PRO A 281 -5.91 -1.87 -8.96
N ALA A 282 -5.58 -2.15 -10.23
CA ALA A 282 -4.33 -2.79 -10.66
C ALA A 282 -3.98 -4.11 -9.93
N ASP A 283 -4.99 -4.80 -9.40
CA ASP A 283 -4.85 -6.02 -8.59
C ASP A 283 -3.86 -5.90 -7.41
N ASN A 284 -3.79 -4.70 -6.81
CA ASN A 284 -2.80 -4.38 -5.78
C ASN A 284 -3.40 -4.25 -4.38
N TYR A 285 -3.49 -5.38 -3.66
CA TYR A 285 -3.91 -5.39 -2.25
C TYR A 285 -3.00 -4.55 -1.33
N GLN A 286 -1.70 -4.48 -1.62
CA GLN A 286 -0.75 -3.71 -0.78
C GLN A 286 -1.01 -2.20 -0.85
N ALA A 287 -1.36 -1.68 -2.03
CA ALA A 287 -1.74 -0.29 -2.18
C ALA A 287 -2.97 0.04 -1.32
N CYS A 288 -3.98 -0.84 -1.32
CA CYS A 288 -5.17 -0.64 -0.50
C CYS A 288 -4.84 -0.72 1.01
N LEU A 289 -4.15 -1.77 1.47
CA LEU A 289 -3.76 -1.91 2.89
C LEU A 289 -2.91 -0.73 3.37
N GLY A 290 -1.98 -0.26 2.53
CA GLY A 290 -1.16 0.90 2.85
C GLY A 290 -1.94 2.19 2.94
N SER A 291 -2.92 2.40 2.07
CA SER A 291 -3.80 3.56 2.09
C SER A 291 -4.73 3.53 3.31
N TYR A 292 -5.30 2.35 3.62
CA TYR A 292 -6.09 2.12 4.84
C TYR A 292 -5.30 2.46 6.10
N ALA A 293 -4.11 1.85 6.26
CA ALA A 293 -3.25 2.11 7.42
C ALA A 293 -2.80 3.57 7.49
N GLY A 294 -2.68 4.24 6.34
CA GLY A 294 -2.33 5.66 6.22
C GLY A 294 -3.36 6.63 6.80
N MET A 295 -4.62 6.21 7.00
CA MET A 295 -5.68 7.01 7.63
C MET A 295 -5.66 6.95 9.17
N ILE A 296 -4.92 6.01 9.77
CA ILE A 296 -4.89 5.85 11.22
C ILE A 296 -4.19 7.04 11.87
N GLY A 297 -4.86 7.63 12.86
CA GLY A 297 -4.39 8.82 13.57
C GLY A 297 -4.83 10.12 12.92
N PHE A 298 -5.89 10.12 12.11
CA PHE A 298 -6.59 11.33 11.65
C PHE A 298 -8.05 11.31 12.11
N ASP A 299 -8.82 12.36 11.80
CA ASP A 299 -10.25 12.41 12.15
C ASP A 299 -11.03 11.25 11.52
N MET A 300 -10.64 10.84 10.31
CA MET A 300 -11.20 9.68 9.58
C MET A 300 -10.50 8.35 9.94
N THR A 301 -10.05 8.16 11.19
CA THR A 301 -9.40 6.90 11.61
C THR A 301 -10.40 5.73 11.53
N PRO A 302 -10.17 4.72 10.67
CA PRO A 302 -11.00 3.52 10.66
C PRO A 302 -10.57 2.53 11.74
N ASN A 303 -11.50 1.70 12.21
CA ASN A 303 -11.19 0.53 13.02
C ASN A 303 -12.19 -0.60 12.78
N TYR A 304 -11.86 -1.81 13.26
CA TYR A 304 -12.83 -2.90 13.38
C TYR A 304 -14.00 -2.47 14.28
N VAL A 305 -15.22 -2.67 13.79
CA VAL A 305 -16.45 -2.28 14.50
C VAL A 305 -16.67 -3.16 15.73
N ASP A 306 -16.39 -4.46 15.59
CA ASP A 306 -16.58 -5.46 16.64
C ASP A 306 -15.43 -6.49 16.66
N SER A 307 -15.57 -7.51 17.52
CA SER A 307 -14.67 -8.66 17.62
C SER A 307 -15.23 -9.89 16.88
N SER A 308 -15.99 -9.69 15.80
CA SER A 308 -16.56 -10.80 15.02
C SER A 308 -15.46 -11.58 14.28
N LEU A 309 -15.65 -12.90 14.19
CA LEU A 309 -14.77 -13.81 13.45
C LEU A 309 -15.16 -13.94 11.97
N THR A 310 -16.42 -13.69 11.67
CA THR A 310 -17.03 -13.80 10.34
C THR A 310 -17.73 -12.48 10.00
N GLY A 311 -17.54 -11.97 8.78
CA GLY A 311 -18.08 -10.65 8.42
C GLY A 311 -17.28 -9.54 9.08
N ILE A 312 -16.00 -9.46 8.74
CA ILE A 312 -15.14 -8.37 9.21
C ILE A 312 -15.69 -7.05 8.66
N VAL A 313 -16.06 -6.14 9.57
CA VAL A 313 -16.49 -4.78 9.19
C VAL A 313 -15.53 -3.78 9.80
N VAL A 314 -15.06 -2.85 8.96
CA VAL A 314 -14.29 -1.68 9.38
C VAL A 314 -15.06 -0.43 9.03
N SER A 315 -14.96 0.59 9.88
CA SER A 315 -15.57 1.90 9.60
C SER A 315 -14.81 3.00 10.33
N PRO A 316 -14.92 4.27 9.89
CA PRO A 316 -14.65 5.42 10.74
C PRO A 316 -15.69 5.54 11.87
N TRP A 317 -15.39 6.37 12.88
CA TRP A 317 -16.33 6.67 13.98
C TRP A 317 -17.36 7.73 13.58
N CYS A 318 -18.30 7.37 12.71
CA CYS A 318 -19.40 8.23 12.27
C CYS A 318 -20.64 7.40 11.92
N SER A 319 -21.74 8.07 11.59
CA SER A 319 -22.96 7.45 11.05
C SER A 319 -23.61 8.36 10.00
N CYS A 320 -24.65 7.87 9.31
CA CYS A 320 -25.45 8.67 8.38
C CYS A 320 -26.71 9.27 9.00
N ARG A 321 -26.80 9.27 10.33
CA ARG A 321 -27.88 9.97 11.03
C ARG A 321 -27.75 11.48 10.80
N GLY A 322 -28.88 12.13 10.52
CA GLY A 322 -28.92 13.58 10.28
C GLY A 322 -28.48 14.02 8.88
N SER A 323 -28.28 13.10 7.93
CA SER A 323 -27.89 13.47 6.55
C SER A 323 -29.01 14.13 5.74
N GLY A 324 -30.29 13.88 6.07
CA GLY A 324 -31.43 14.38 5.30
C GLY A 324 -31.35 13.94 3.84
N ASN A 325 -31.42 14.89 2.90
CA ASN A 325 -31.33 14.61 1.47
C ASN A 325 -29.97 14.04 1.02
N MET A 326 -28.94 14.07 1.86
CA MET A 326 -27.59 13.56 1.57
C MET A 326 -27.37 12.14 2.12
N GLU A 327 -28.43 11.43 2.53
CA GLU A 327 -28.32 10.09 3.13
C GLU A 327 -27.68 9.08 2.17
N GLU A 328 -28.12 9.02 0.91
CA GLU A 328 -27.55 8.13 -0.09
C GLU A 328 -26.05 8.41 -0.32
N GLU A 329 -25.66 9.69 -0.37
CA GLU A 329 -24.27 10.10 -0.51
C GLU A 329 -23.43 9.66 0.70
N CYS A 330 -23.97 9.84 1.90
CA CYS A 330 -23.33 9.42 3.14
C CYS A 330 -23.15 7.90 3.19
N GLU A 331 -24.19 7.14 2.85
CA GLU A 331 -24.10 5.69 2.85
C GLU A 331 -23.12 5.18 1.79
N LYS A 332 -23.10 5.79 0.61
CA LYS A 332 -22.12 5.48 -0.44
C LYS A 332 -20.69 5.67 0.09
N PHE A 333 -20.42 6.78 0.77
CA PHE A 333 -19.14 7.02 1.43
C PHE A 333 -18.82 5.94 2.48
N LEU A 334 -19.79 5.58 3.32
CA LEU A 334 -19.58 4.61 4.39
C LEU A 334 -19.36 3.18 3.84
N ARG A 335 -20.02 2.81 2.75
CA ARG A 335 -19.88 1.52 2.07
C ARG A 335 -18.47 1.27 1.52
N ASP A 336 -17.70 2.32 1.22
CA ASP A 336 -16.27 2.18 0.86
C ASP A 336 -15.42 1.56 1.98
N PHE A 337 -15.92 1.60 3.23
CA PHE A 337 -15.29 0.97 4.39
C PHE A 337 -15.99 -0.34 4.76
N THR A 338 -17.33 -0.34 4.82
CA THR A 338 -18.09 -1.45 5.40
C THR A 338 -18.39 -2.58 4.42
N GLU A 339 -18.57 -2.26 3.14
CA GLU A 339 -19.06 -3.19 2.10
C GLU A 339 -18.11 -3.23 0.88
N ASN A 340 -16.81 -3.05 1.13
CA ASN A 340 -15.83 -2.93 0.07
C ASN A 340 -15.13 -4.27 -0.21
N PRO A 341 -15.41 -4.95 -1.34
CA PRO A 341 -14.77 -6.22 -1.65
C PRO A 341 -13.25 -6.11 -1.82
N CYS A 342 -12.71 -5.00 -2.33
CA CYS A 342 -11.25 -4.81 -2.42
C CYS A 342 -10.61 -4.84 -1.02
N LEU A 343 -11.17 -4.07 -0.09
CA LEU A 343 -10.65 -3.97 1.26
C LEU A 343 -10.79 -5.30 2.00
N LEU A 344 -11.96 -5.95 1.92
CA LEU A 344 -12.21 -7.25 2.53
C LEU A 344 -11.26 -8.32 1.98
N LEU A 345 -11.10 -8.41 0.66
CA LEU A 345 -10.20 -9.38 0.02
C LEU A 345 -8.72 -9.07 0.23
N SER A 346 -8.37 -7.83 0.60
CA SER A 346 -7.01 -7.50 1.01
C SER A 346 -6.67 -8.03 2.41
N LEU A 347 -7.67 -8.32 3.26
CA LEU A 347 -7.43 -8.79 4.62
C LEU A 347 -7.06 -10.27 4.66
N PRO A 348 -6.03 -10.68 5.42
CA PRO A 348 -5.56 -12.06 5.48
C PRO A 348 -6.60 -13.12 5.86
N GLN A 349 -7.55 -12.78 6.72
CA GLN A 349 -8.61 -13.68 7.13
C GLN A 349 -9.44 -14.15 5.93
N GLU A 350 -9.87 -13.24 5.06
CA GLU A 350 -10.77 -13.53 3.94
C GLU A 350 -10.05 -14.25 2.79
N GLN A 351 -8.75 -14.00 2.62
CA GLN A 351 -7.94 -14.73 1.63
C GLN A 351 -7.77 -16.22 2.00
N GLY A 352 -7.69 -16.53 3.29
CA GLY A 352 -7.64 -17.91 3.78
C GLY A 352 -8.93 -18.70 3.53
N LEU A 353 -10.10 -18.05 3.65
CA LEU A 353 -11.39 -18.68 3.35
C LEU A 353 -11.56 -18.98 1.84
N LYS A 354 -11.13 -18.07 0.95
CA LYS A 354 -11.21 -18.30 -0.51
C LYS A 354 -10.18 -19.29 -1.04
N ALA A 355 -9.01 -19.47 -0.41
CA ALA A 355 -8.08 -20.53 -0.79
C ALA A 355 -8.73 -21.94 -0.67
N ASN A 356 -9.66 -22.12 0.27
CA ASN A 356 -10.44 -23.34 0.40
C ASN A 356 -11.56 -23.47 -0.67
N SER A 357 -12.17 -22.37 -1.11
CA SER A 357 -13.16 -22.40 -2.21
C SER A 357 -12.53 -22.49 -3.61
N SER A 358 -11.31 -21.97 -3.80
CA SER A 358 -10.54 -22.13 -5.04
C SER A 358 -10.07 -23.57 -5.26
N LYS A 359 -9.89 -24.37 -4.20
CA LYS A 359 -9.67 -25.82 -4.34
C LYS A 359 -10.91 -26.53 -4.89
N GLU A 360 -12.12 -26.12 -4.52
CA GLU A 360 -13.36 -26.66 -5.10
C GLU A 360 -13.58 -26.21 -6.55
N LEU A 361 -13.31 -24.93 -6.87
CA LEU A 361 -13.36 -24.45 -8.26
C LEU A 361 -12.30 -25.11 -9.17
N SER A 362 -11.11 -25.40 -8.65
CA SER A 362 -10.06 -26.14 -9.37
C SER A 362 -10.45 -27.61 -9.63
N MET A 363 -11.29 -28.19 -8.76
CA MET A 363 -11.79 -29.56 -8.89
C MET A 363 -12.93 -29.63 -9.92
N CYS A 364 -13.76 -28.57 -9.99
CA CYS A 364 -14.80 -28.44 -11.01
C CYS A 364 -14.21 -28.27 -12.43
N PHE A 365 -13.02 -27.65 -12.55
CA PHE A 365 -12.36 -27.43 -13.84
C PHE A 365 -11.68 -28.69 -14.40
N THR A 366 -11.32 -29.66 -13.54
CA THR A 366 -10.72 -30.93 -13.94
C THR A 366 -11.73 -31.94 -14.45
N GLU A 367 -13.00 -31.89 -14.01
CA GLU A 367 -14.08 -32.74 -14.56
C GLU A 367 -14.61 -32.24 -15.92
N LEU A 368 -14.62 -30.91 -16.15
CA LEU A 368 -15.04 -30.35 -17.45
C LEU A 368 -14.00 -30.52 -18.55
N THR A 369 -12.71 -30.67 -18.22
CA THR A 369 -11.63 -30.86 -19.21
C THR A 369 -11.47 -32.31 -19.68
N THR A 370 -12.10 -33.28 -19.02
CA THR A 370 -12.14 -34.68 -19.49
C THR A 370 -13.18 -34.97 -20.57
N ASN A 371 -14.10 -34.04 -20.87
CA ASN A 371 -15.20 -34.29 -21.81
C ASN A 371 -15.12 -33.54 -23.15
N ILE A 372 -14.04 -32.80 -23.45
CA ILE A 372 -13.91 -32.10 -24.75
C ILE A 372 -12.49 -32.19 -25.30
N ILE A 373 -12.09 -33.38 -25.79
CA ILE A 373 -11.18 -33.51 -26.95
C ILE A 373 -11.59 -34.76 -27.75
N PRO A 374 -11.96 -34.65 -29.04
CA PRO A 374 -12.23 -35.79 -29.89
C PRO A 374 -10.93 -36.34 -30.51
N GLY A 375 -10.74 -37.66 -30.41
CA GLY A 375 -10.09 -38.46 -31.46
C GLY A 375 -8.56 -38.53 -31.47
N SER A 376 -8.00 -39.52 -30.78
CA SER A 376 -7.04 -40.43 -31.42
C SER A 376 -7.09 -41.79 -30.74
N ASN A 377 -7.75 -42.73 -31.41
CA ASN A 377 -7.79 -44.14 -31.04
C ASN A 377 -6.40 -44.76 -31.22
N LYS A 378 -5.79 -45.22 -30.13
CA LYS A 378 -5.04 -46.49 -30.14
C LYS A 378 -5.43 -47.33 -28.93
N VAL A 379 -6.35 -48.24 -29.22
CA VAL A 379 -6.78 -49.34 -28.36
C VAL A 379 -5.65 -50.37 -28.28
N ILE A 380 -5.09 -50.58 -27.09
CA ILE A 380 -4.55 -51.88 -26.67
C ILE A 380 -5.00 -52.13 -25.23
N ARG A 381 -6.00 -53.01 -25.08
CA ARG A 381 -6.30 -53.73 -23.83
C ARG A 381 -5.34 -54.94 -23.74
N PRO A 382 -4.93 -55.41 -22.54
CA PRO A 382 -5.85 -56.27 -21.79
C PRO A 382 -5.73 -56.31 -20.25
N ASN A 383 -6.87 -56.68 -19.67
CA ASN A 383 -7.13 -57.59 -18.55
C ASN A 383 -6.63 -57.32 -17.12
N SER A 384 -7.64 -57.10 -16.29
CA SER A 384 -7.82 -57.63 -14.93
C SER A 384 -7.25 -59.03 -14.70
N GLY A 385 -6.55 -59.20 -13.57
CA GLY A 385 -6.16 -60.51 -13.05
C GLY A 385 -5.52 -60.42 -11.65
N SER A 386 -6.32 -60.74 -10.64
CA SER A 386 -5.88 -61.02 -9.27
C SER A 386 -4.93 -62.23 -9.23
N ARG A 387 -3.81 -62.17 -8.47
CA ARG A 387 -3.24 -63.30 -7.70
C ARG A 387 -2.02 -62.91 -6.85
N ARG A 388 -1.97 -63.53 -5.67
CA ARG A 388 -0.88 -63.65 -4.68
C ARG A 388 0.42 -64.21 -5.30
N ALA A 389 1.60 -63.80 -4.79
CA ALA A 389 2.57 -64.63 -4.05
C ALA A 389 4.00 -64.03 -3.96
N ARG A 390 4.49 -63.93 -2.71
CA ARG A 390 5.82 -64.30 -2.14
C ARG A 390 7.17 -64.05 -2.87
N SER A 391 8.00 -63.26 -2.17
CA SER A 391 9.39 -63.51 -1.68
C SER A 391 10.54 -63.97 -2.61
N SER A 392 11.61 -63.16 -2.66
CA SER A 392 13.01 -63.50 -2.28
C SER A 392 13.95 -62.35 -2.74
N ALA A 393 14.51 -61.56 -1.82
CA ALA A 393 15.89 -61.63 -1.31
C ALA A 393 16.99 -61.23 -2.32
N THR A 394 17.70 -60.13 -2.05
CA THR A 394 19.17 -60.12 -1.86
C THR A 394 19.67 -58.75 -1.34
N LEU A 395 20.62 -58.85 -0.41
CA LEU A 395 21.37 -57.80 0.29
C LEU A 395 22.22 -56.95 -0.67
N THR A 396 22.47 -55.69 -0.30
CA THR A 396 23.82 -55.21 0.04
C THR A 396 23.76 -53.96 0.90
N ALA A 397 24.44 -54.03 2.03
CA ALA A 397 24.67 -52.96 2.99
C ALA A 397 26.03 -52.31 2.69
N VAL A 398 26.13 -50.98 2.78
CA VAL A 398 27.38 -50.30 3.14
C VAL A 398 27.05 -49.06 3.96
N SER A 399 27.50 -49.06 5.21
CA SER A 399 27.69 -47.89 6.06
C SER A 399 29.12 -47.92 6.59
N PHE A 400 29.59 -46.75 7.04
CA PHE A 400 30.82 -46.42 7.76
C PHE A 400 32.01 -45.94 6.90
N LEU A 401 32.32 -44.64 6.92
CA LEU A 401 33.13 -43.87 7.90
C LEU A 401 34.63 -44.13 7.76
N ILE A 402 35.39 -43.16 7.24
CA ILE A 402 36.74 -42.78 7.73
C ILE A 402 36.96 -41.27 7.51
N LEU A 403 37.50 -40.65 8.56
CA LEU A 403 37.90 -39.26 8.76
C LEU A 403 39.42 -39.12 8.53
N LYS A 404 39.89 -37.87 8.24
CA LYS A 404 41.29 -37.36 8.30
C LYS A 404 42.19 -37.71 7.09
N LEU A 405 43.10 -36.88 6.57
CA LEU A 405 43.84 -35.71 7.08
C LEU A 405 44.51 -34.98 5.88
N ALA A 406 44.68 -33.66 5.99
CA ALA A 406 45.77 -32.79 5.47
C ALA A 406 46.27 -32.96 4.00
N LEU A 407 45.92 -32.02 3.12
CA LEU A 407 46.77 -30.90 2.66
C LEU A 407 45.96 -29.96 1.75
#